data_AF-A0A1Y5EWM9-F1
#
_entry.id   AF-A0A1Y5EWM9-F1
#
_cell.length_a   1.000
_cell.length_b   1.000
_cell.length_c   1.000
_cell.angle_alpha   90.00
_cell.angle_beta   90.00
_cell.angle_gamma   90.00
#
_symmetry.space_group_name_H-M   'P 1'
#
loop_
_entity.id
_entity.type
_entity.pdbx_description
1 polymer ?
#
loop_
_entity_poly.entity_id
_entity_poly.type
_entity_poly.pdbx_seq_one_letter_code
_entity_poly.pdbx_strand_id
1 'polypeptide(L)' 'MNKSLLTNLIAASLIAAGLAMDGPLRDAVLATGLFALAGGVTNWLAIHMLFEKV' A
#
# COMPACT_ATOMS: atom_id res chain seq x y z
N MET A 1 8.33 15.97 -4.98
CA MET A 1 6.95 15.49 -4.77
C MET A 1 6.98 14.00 -4.50
N ASN A 2 6.77 13.57 -3.26
CA ASN A 2 6.82 12.16 -2.87
C ASN A 2 5.59 11.41 -3.42
N LYS A 3 5.63 11.04 -4.70
CA LYS A 3 4.55 10.33 -5.38
C LYS A 3 4.22 8.99 -4.70
N SER A 4 5.23 8.30 -4.14
CA SER A 4 5.04 7.06 -3.37
C SER A 4 4.27 7.28 -2.05
N LEU A 5 4.29 8.48 -1.48
CA LEU A 5 3.56 8.79 -0.25
C LEU A 5 2.05 8.82 -0.49
N LEU A 6 1.63 9.37 -1.63
CA LEU A 6 0.22 9.40 -2.02
C LEU A 6 -0.32 7.99 -2.28
N THR A 7 0.43 7.14 -2.99
CA THR A 7 0.00 5.76 -3.28
C THR A 7 -0.04 4.90 -2.03
N ASN A 8 0.92 5.07 -1.10
CA ASN A 8 0.90 4.37 0.19
C ASN A 8 -0.24 4.86 1.09
N LEU A 9 -0.58 6.14 1.05
CA LEU A 9 -1.76 6.68 1.75
C LEU A 9 -3.07 6.09 1.20
N ILE A 10 -3.20 5.95 -0.12
CA ILE A 10 -4.36 5.30 -0.75
C ILE A 10 -4.42 3.81 -0.38
N ALA A 11 -3.29 3.11 -0.34
CA ALA A 11 -3.24 1.73 0.10
C ALA A 11 -3.64 1.58 1.58
N ALA A 12 -3.16 2.48 2.44
CA ALA A 12 -3.53 2.52 3.85
C ALA A 12 -5.03 2.84 4.06
N SER A 13 -5.60 3.74 3.25
CA SER A 13 -7.04 4.02 3.32
C SER A 13 -7.90 2.85 2.83
N LEU A 14 -7.43 2.06 1.86
CA LEU A 14 -8.07 0.80 1.46
C LEU A 14 -8.06 -0.23 2.60
N ILE A 15 -6.96 -0.33 3.36
CA ILE A 15 -6.91 -1.19 4.56
C ILE A 15 -7.92 -0.71 5.60
N ALA A 16 -7.94 0.60 5.88
CA ALA A 16 -8.88 1.18 6.84
C ALA A 16 -10.35 0.97 6.41
N ALA A 17 -10.65 1.13 5.12
CA ALA A 17 -11.96 0.84 4.55
C ALA A 17 -12.31 -0.65 4.68
N GLY A 18 -11.39 -1.55 4.36
CA GLY A 18 -11.59 -3.00 4.53
C GLY A 18 -11.84 -3.41 5.98
N LEU A 19 -11.20 -2.74 6.96
CA LEU A 19 -11.42 -3.00 8.39
C LEU A 19 -12.74 -2.42 8.92
N ALA A 20 -13.25 -1.34 8.32
CA ALA A 20 -14.49 -0.69 8.71
C ALA A 20 -15.74 -1.28 8.02
N MET A 21 -15.55 -2.12 7.00
CA MET A 21 -16.62 -2.76 6.25
C MET A 21 -16.89 -4.19 6.77
N ASP A 22 -18.17 -4.54 6.93
CA ASP A 22 -18.60 -5.91 7.17
C ASP A 22 -19.38 -6.44 5.95
N GLY A 23 -18.97 -7.61 5.44
CA GLY A 23 -19.59 -8.25 4.28
C GLY A 23 -18.60 -9.00 3.38
N PRO A 24 -19.08 -9.64 2.29
CA PRO A 24 -18.24 -10.48 1.42
C PRO A 24 -17.13 -9.70 0.69
N LEU A 25 -17.26 -8.37 0.58
CA LEU A 25 -16.25 -7.52 -0.05
C LEU A 25 -15.08 -7.15 0.87
N ARG A 26 -15.23 -7.35 2.19
CA ARG A 26 -14.23 -7.02 3.21
C ARG A 26 -12.88 -7.65 2.89
N ASP A 27 -12.86 -8.97 2.68
CA ASP A 27 -11.61 -9.71 2.48
C ASP A 27 -10.90 -9.27 1.20
N ALA A 28 -11.65 -9.00 0.13
CA ALA A 28 -11.09 -8.50 -1.13
C ALA A 28 -10.48 -7.11 -0.98
N VAL A 29 -11.17 -6.19 -0.32
CA VAL A 29 -10.69 -4.82 -0.08
C VAL A 29 -9.47 -4.82 0.83
N LEU A 30 -9.51 -5.60 1.91
CA LEU A 30 -8.42 -5.74 2.86
C LEU A 30 -7.17 -6.36 2.20
N ALA A 31 -7.33 -7.45 1.45
CA ALA A 31 -6.25 -8.09 0.72
C ALA A 31 -5.64 -7.14 -0.34
N THR A 32 -6.49 -6.39 -1.05
CA THR A 32 -6.03 -5.38 -2.02
C THR A 32 -5.21 -4.28 -1.34
N GLY A 33 -5.71 -3.72 -0.24
CA GLY A 33 -5.00 -2.69 0.51
C GLY A 33 -3.66 -3.17 1.07
N LEU A 34 -3.63 -4.37 1.66
CA LEU A 34 -2.42 -4.99 2.19
C LEU A 34 -1.39 -5.27 1.09
N PHE A 35 -1.83 -5.83 -0.05
CA PHE A 35 -0.95 -6.13 -1.18
C PHE A 35 -0.39 -4.85 -1.82
N ALA A 36 -1.25 -3.83 -2.01
CA ALA A 36 -0.84 -2.55 -2.55
C ALA A 36 0.15 -1.82 -1.63
N LEU A 37 -0.06 -1.85 -0.31
CA LEU A 37 0.84 -1.21 0.65
C LEU A 37 2.21 -1.93 0.69
N ALA A 38 2.20 -3.27 0.77
CA ALA A 38 3.43 -4.05 0.76
C ALA A 38 4.23 -3.80 -0.52
N GLY A 39 3.59 -3.88 -1.70
CA GLY A 39 4.22 -3.62 -2.99
C GLY A 39 4.74 -2.19 -3.13
N GLY A 40 3.99 -1.20 -2.64
CA GLY A 40 4.40 0.21 -2.63
C GLY A 40 5.63 0.47 -1.78
N VAL A 41 5.70 -0.12 -0.58
CA VAL A 41 6.86 -0.03 0.32
C VAL A 41 8.07 -0.72 -0.27
N THR A 42 7.94 -1.94 -0.80
CA THR A 42 9.08 -2.65 -1.42
C THR A 42 9.57 -1.94 -2.69
N ASN A 43 8.68 -1.33 -3.48
CA ASN A 43 9.07 -0.53 -4.64
C ASN A 43 9.83 0.74 -4.22
N TRP A 44 9.38 1.41 -3.16
CA TRP A 44 10.11 2.55 -2.61
C TRP A 44 11.51 2.17 -2.16
N LEU A 45 11.64 1.04 -1.46
CA LEU A 45 12.94 0.50 -1.04
C LEU A 45 13.81 0.13 -2.25
N ALA A 46 13.25 -0.50 -3.28
CA ALA A 46 13.98 -0.87 -4.48
C ALA A 46 14.54 0.36 -5.21
N ILE A 47 13.75 1.44 -5.32
CA ILE A 47 14.21 2.72 -5.88
C ILE A 47 15.34 3.29 -5.03
N HIS A 48 15.19 3.28 -3.70
CA HIS A 48 16.25 3.71 -2.79
C HIS A 48 17.53 2.89 -3.02
N MET A 49 17.46 1.55 -3.06
CA MET A 49 18.62 0.68 -3.32
C MET A 49 19.23 0.88 -4.71
N LEU A 50 18.46 1.33 -5.70
CA LEU A 50 18.91 1.52 -7.07
C LEU A 50 19.68 2.84 -7.26
N PHE A 51 19.36 3.87 -6.48
CA PHE A 51 19.97 5.20 -6.59
C PHE A 51 20.93 5.53 -5.45
N GLU A 52 20.64 5.06 -4.25
CA GLU A 52 21.49 5.17 -3.08
C GLU A 52 22.07 3.77 -2.83
N LYS A 53 23.33 3.57 -3.27
CA LYS A 53 24.06 2.34 -3.00
C LYS A 53 24.02 2.08 -1.49
N VAL A 54 23.42 0.95 -1.11
CA VAL A 54 23.62 0.32 0.20
C VAL A 54 25.05 -0.21 0.28
#